data_AF-A0A7Z7IIR9-F1
#
_entry.id   AF-A0A7Z7IIR9-F1
#
_cell.length_a   1.000
_cell.length_b   1.000
_cell.length_c   1.000
_cell.angle_alpha   90.00
_cell.angle_beta   90.00
_cell.angle_gamma   90.00
#
_symmetry.space_group_name_H-M   'P 1'
#
loop_
_entity.id
_entity.type
_entity.pdbx_description
1 polymer ?
#
loop_
_entity_poly.entity_id
_entity_poly.type
_entity_poly.pdbx_seq_one_letter_code
_entity_poly.pdbx_strand_id
1 'polypeptide(L)'
;MSLLDAHIPQLVASQSTFAAKAGLMRHTVGQAEQSAMSAQAFHQGESAAAFQASHARFVEAAAKINSLLDMAQANLGDAAGTYVATDAAAASTYTGF
;
A
#
# COMPACT_ATOMS: atom_id res chain seq x y z
N MET A 1 -17.34 1.19 -28.80
CA MET A 1 -16.51 1.06 -27.58
C MET A 1 -17.33 1.55 -26.41
N SER A 2 -17.80 0.62 -25.58
CA SER A 2 -18.74 0.85 -24.48
C SER A 2 -18.08 1.64 -23.33
N LEU A 3 -18.90 2.33 -22.52
CA LEU A 3 -18.50 3.02 -21.28
C LEU A 3 -17.76 2.11 -20.27
N LEU A 4 -17.86 0.79 -20.42
CA LEU A 4 -17.16 -0.21 -19.61
C LEU A 4 -15.66 -0.34 -19.96
N ASP A 5 -15.30 -0.14 -21.23
CA ASP A 5 -13.94 -0.34 -21.76
C ASP A 5 -12.99 0.80 -21.33
N ALA A 6 -13.52 2.02 -21.17
CA ALA A 6 -12.79 3.18 -20.65
C ALA A 6 -12.44 3.05 -19.15
N HIS A 7 -13.12 2.16 -18.42
CA HIS A 7 -12.95 2.00 -16.97
C HIS A 7 -11.72 1.15 -16.62
N ILE A 8 -11.32 0.22 -17.50
CA ILE A 8 -10.18 -0.69 -17.24
C ILE A 8 -8.84 0.06 -17.19
N PRO A 9 -8.50 0.95 -18.15
CA PRO A 9 -7.28 1.76 -18.06
C PRO A 9 -7.25 2.63 -16.80
N GLN A 10 -8.39 3.19 -16.38
CA GLN A 10 -8.48 4.01 -15.18
C GLN A 10 -8.26 3.18 -13.90
N LEU A 11 -8.77 1.95 -13.85
CA LEU A 11 -8.60 1.05 -12.72
C LEU A 11 -7.14 0.60 -12.57
N VAL A 12 -6.51 0.21 -13.68
CA VAL A 12 -5.07 -0.14 -13.71
C VAL A 12 -4.21 1.06 -13.30
N ALA A 13 -4.51 2.26 -13.79
CA ALA A 13 -3.82 3.49 -13.40
C ALA A 13 -3.98 3.81 -11.90
N SER A 14 -5.17 3.59 -11.35
CA SER A 14 -5.47 3.78 -9.93
C SER A 14 -4.71 2.78 -9.05
N GLN A 15 -4.64 1.51 -9.47
CA GLN A 15 -3.86 0.47 -8.78
C GLN A 15 -2.37 0.79 -8.79
N SER A 16 -1.81 1.18 -9.94
CA SER A 16 -0.40 1.58 -10.07
C SER A 16 -0.08 2.79 -9.19
N THR A 17 -0.96 3.79 -9.18
CA THR A 17 -0.84 4.98 -8.32
C THR A 17 -0.86 4.60 -6.84
N PHE A 18 -1.74 3.67 -6.44
CA PHE A 18 -1.78 3.18 -5.08
C PHE A 18 -0.48 2.46 -4.69
N ALA A 19 0.02 1.57 -5.56
CA ALA A 19 1.27 0.86 -5.32
C ALA A 19 2.46 1.82 -5.16
N ALA A 20 2.53 2.87 -5.98
CA ALA A 20 3.54 3.92 -5.85
C ALA A 20 3.45 4.65 -4.49
N LYS A 21 2.23 5.02 -4.07
CA LYS A 21 2.00 5.66 -2.76
C LYS A 21 2.33 4.73 -1.58
N ALA A 22 2.01 3.44 -1.68
CA ALA A 22 2.38 2.44 -0.69
C ALA A 22 3.91 2.31 -0.56
N GLY A 23 4.63 2.32 -1.68
CA GLY A 23 6.09 2.35 -1.70
C GLY A 23 6.66 3.61 -1.05
N LEU A 24 6.10 4.79 -1.34
CA LEU A 24 6.48 6.04 -0.69
C LEU A 24 6.28 5.99 0.83
N MET A 25 5.15 5.45 1.30
CA MET A 25 4.89 5.31 2.74
C MET A 25 5.95 4.44 3.41
N ARG A 26 6.29 3.28 2.82
CA ARG A 26 7.35 2.40 3.33
C ARG A 26 8.71 3.08 3.36
N HIS A 27 9.02 3.86 2.32
CA HIS A 27 10.24 4.65 2.26
C HIS A 27 10.31 5.68 3.40
N THR A 28 9.23 6.43 3.65
CA THR A 28 9.17 7.41 4.73
C THR A 28 9.32 6.75 6.11
N VAL A 29 8.69 5.59 6.34
CA VAL A 29 8.86 4.82 7.57
C VAL A 29 10.32 4.42 7.77
N GLY A 30 10.99 3.88 6.74
CA GLY A 30 12.40 3.50 6.83
C GLY A 30 13.34 4.69 7.08
N GLN A 31 13.09 5.84 6.44
CA GLN A 31 13.86 7.06 6.68
C GLN A 31 13.68 7.59 8.11
N ALA A 32 12.47 7.48 8.65
CA ALA A 32 12.18 7.85 10.03
C ALA A 32 12.90 6.92 11.02
N GLU A 33 12.94 5.61 10.77
CA GLU A 33 13.71 4.66 11.60
C GLU A 33 15.20 4.97 11.60
N GLN A 34 15.76 5.25 10.43
CA GLN A 34 17.19 5.57 10.30
C GLN A 34 17.56 6.86 11.08
N SER A 35 16.67 7.85 11.06
CA SER A 35 16.79 9.08 11.86
C SER A 35 16.65 8.81 13.36
N ALA A 36 15.77 7.89 13.75
CA ALA A 36 15.61 7.50 15.15
C ALA A 36 16.87 6.78 15.67
N MET A 37 17.45 5.87 14.88
CA MET A 37 18.68 5.15 15.25
C MET A 37 19.88 6.09 15.45
N SER A 38 20.01 7.14 14.63
CA SER A 38 21.08 8.13 14.82
C SER A 38 20.87 8.98 16.07
N ALA A 39 19.61 9.29 16.42
CA ALA A 39 19.26 10.02 17.64
C ALA A 39 19.46 9.18 18.92
N GLN A 40 19.35 7.85 18.82
CA GLN A 40 19.52 6.93 19.94
C GLN A 40 20.90 7.07 20.63
N ALA A 41 21.93 7.49 19.87
CA ALA A 41 23.27 7.73 20.40
C ALA A 41 23.34 8.84 21.48
N PHE A 42 22.34 9.73 21.55
CA PHE A 42 22.32 10.84 22.50
C PHE A 42 21.54 10.55 23.80
N HIS A 43 20.91 9.38 23.91
CA HIS A 43 20.11 9.02 25.08
C HIS A 43 20.88 8.07 26.01
N GLN A 44 21.16 8.50 27.25
CA GLN A 44 21.73 7.67 28.33
C GLN A 44 20.77 7.59 29.52
N GLY A 45 20.76 6.44 30.22
CA GLY A 45 19.95 6.23 31.42
C GLY A 45 18.44 6.15 31.15
N GLU A 46 17.64 6.79 31.98
CA GLU A 46 16.17 6.71 31.95
C GLU A 46 15.56 7.26 30.65
N SER A 47 16.19 8.28 30.05
CA SER A 47 15.83 8.82 28.74
C SER A 47 15.96 7.78 27.61
N ALA A 48 16.88 6.82 27.74
CA ALA A 48 17.03 5.74 26.76
C ALA A 48 15.86 4.74 26.85
N ALA A 49 15.39 4.42 28.06
CA ALA A 49 14.23 3.54 28.24
C ALA A 49 12.94 4.16 27.68
N ALA A 50 12.73 5.47 27.88
CA ALA A 50 11.60 6.20 27.30
C ALA A 50 11.64 6.25 25.77
N PHE A 51 12.84 6.44 25.19
CA PHE A 51 13.05 6.36 23.75
C PHE A 51 12.75 4.95 23.22
N GLN A 52 13.27 3.91 23.89
CA GLN A 52 13.09 2.52 23.48
C GLN A 52 11.62 2.09 23.51
N ALA A 53 10.85 2.53 24.52
CA ALA A 53 9.40 2.31 24.59
C ALA A 53 8.65 3.03 23.45
N SER A 54 9.04 4.26 23.11
CA SER A 54 8.45 5.02 22.02
C SER A 54 8.78 4.40 20.65
N HIS A 55 10.02 3.93 20.48
CA HIS A 55 10.47 3.22 19.30
C HIS A 55 9.71 1.90 19.11
N ALA A 56 9.49 1.13 20.18
CA ALA A 56 8.69 -0.10 20.10
C ALA A 56 7.27 0.16 19.60
N ARG A 57 6.61 1.22 20.10
CA ARG A 57 5.28 1.65 19.62
C ARG A 57 5.29 2.08 18.16
N PHE A 58 6.37 2.75 17.72
CA PHE A 58 6.54 3.13 16.32
C PHE A 58 6.64 1.88 15.42
N VAL A 59 7.48 0.92 15.78
CA VAL A 59 7.67 -0.34 15.03
C VAL A 59 6.36 -1.13 14.96
N GLU A 60 5.60 -1.19 16.06
CA GLU A 60 4.28 -1.84 16.09
C GLU A 60 3.29 -1.16 15.14
N ALA A 61 3.21 0.16 15.17
CA ALA A 61 2.34 0.92 14.26
C ALA A 61 2.78 0.77 12.79
N ALA A 62 4.08 0.78 12.51
CA ALA A 62 4.65 0.57 11.19
C ALA A 62 4.31 -0.83 10.65
N ALA A 63 4.39 -1.87 11.48
CA ALA A 63 3.99 -3.22 11.12
C ALA A 63 2.49 -3.28 10.73
N LYS A 64 1.63 -2.61 11.50
CA LYS A 64 0.19 -2.50 11.18
C LYS A 64 -0.06 -1.77 9.86
N ILE A 65 0.65 -0.67 9.61
CA ILE A 65 0.56 0.07 8.35
C ILE A 65 0.97 -0.83 7.18
N ASN A 66 2.09 -1.55 7.28
CA ASN A 66 2.55 -2.44 6.23
C ASN A 66 1.52 -3.54 5.92
N SER A 67 0.96 -4.16 6.95
CA SER A 67 -0.09 -5.17 6.78
C SER A 67 -1.35 -4.61 6.11
N LEU A 68 -1.78 -3.40 6.47
CA LEU A 68 -2.91 -2.72 5.82
C LEU A 68 -2.62 -2.37 4.35
N LEU A 69 -1.38 -1.97 4.04
CA LEU A 69 -0.96 -1.70 2.66
C LEU A 69 -0.95 -2.98 1.82
N ASP A 70 -0.46 -4.11 2.37
CA ASP A 70 -0.48 -5.40 1.68
C ASP A 70 -1.93 -5.85 1.41
N MET A 71 -2.81 -5.76 2.40
CA MET A 71 -4.24 -6.08 2.24
C MET A 71 -4.90 -5.19 1.19
N ALA A 72 -4.61 -3.89 1.19
CA ALA A 72 -5.17 -2.97 0.20
C ALA A 72 -4.67 -3.30 -1.22
N GLN A 73 -3.39 -3.64 -1.39
CA GLN A 73 -2.85 -4.06 -2.69
C GLN A 73 -3.50 -5.35 -3.19
N ALA A 74 -3.70 -6.34 -2.31
CA ALA A 74 -4.38 -7.59 -2.66
C ALA A 74 -5.84 -7.35 -3.07
N ASN A 75 -6.60 -6.59 -2.27
CA ASN A 75 -8.00 -6.29 -2.54
C ASN A 75 -8.19 -5.49 -3.84
N LEU A 76 -7.30 -4.53 -4.11
CA LEU A 76 -7.32 -3.77 -5.37
C LEU A 76 -6.97 -4.65 -6.57
N GLY A 77 -6.05 -5.61 -6.41
CA GLY A 77 -5.72 -6.59 -7.44
C GLY A 77 -6.87 -7.54 -7.76
N ASP A 78 -7.53 -8.08 -6.74
CA ASP A 78 -8.68 -8.98 -6.90
C ASP A 78 -9.89 -8.27 -7.51
N ALA A 79 -10.19 -7.05 -7.05
CA ALA A 79 -11.25 -6.23 -7.63
C ALA A 79 -10.97 -5.92 -9.11
N ALA A 80 -9.72 -5.60 -9.47
CA ALA A 80 -9.33 -5.38 -10.86
C ALA A 80 -9.45 -6.65 -11.71
N GLY A 81 -9.01 -7.80 -11.19
CA GLY A 81 -9.14 -9.09 -11.87
C GLY A 81 -10.60 -9.47 -12.12
N THR A 82 -11.46 -9.30 -11.12
CA THR A 82 -12.91 -9.54 -11.23
C THR A 82 -13.57 -8.60 -12.26
N TYR A 83 -13.18 -7.32 -12.28
CA TYR A 83 -13.72 -6.34 -13.22
C TYR A 83 -13.33 -6.68 -14.67
N VAL A 84 -12.06 -7.04 -14.92
CA VAL A 84 -11.57 -7.46 -16.24
C VAL A 84 -12.25 -8.75 -16.70
N ALA A 85 -12.42 -9.73 -15.81
CA ALA A 85 -13.09 -10.99 -16.14
C ALA A 85 -14.56 -10.80 -16.51
N THR A 86 -15.27 -9.92 -15.78
CA THR A 86 -16.67 -9.58 -16.06
C THR A 86 -16.81 -8.85 -17.40
N ASP A 87 -15.90 -7.92 -17.69
CA ASP A 87 -15.89 -7.19 -18.96
C ASP A 87 -15.59 -8.12 -20.16
N ALA A 88 -14.59 -9.00 -20.04
CA ALA A 88 -14.28 -9.99 -21.08
C ALA A 88 -15.45 -10.93 -21.38
N ALA A 89 -16.22 -11.33 -20.35
CA ALA A 89 -17.43 -12.12 -20.51
C ALA A 89 -18.56 -11.32 -21.18
N ALA A 90 -18.75 -10.05 -20.81
CA ALA A 90 -19.71 -9.16 -21.44
C ALA A 90 -19.36 -8.88 -22.92
N ALA A 91 -18.11 -8.59 -23.23
CA ALA A 91 -17.61 -8.36 -24.59
C ALA A 91 -17.82 -9.59 -25.49
N SER A 92 -17.55 -10.79 -24.96
CA SER A 92 -17.78 -12.07 -25.67
C SER A 92 -19.25 -12.30 -26.00
N THR A 93 -20.17 -11.73 -25.23
CA THR A 93 -21.62 -11.79 -25.48
C THR A 93 -22.04 -10.89 -26.64
N TYR A 94 -21.34 -9.75 -26.86
CA TYR A 94 -21.62 -8.83 -27.97
C TYR A 94 -21.04 -9.28 -29.32
N THR A 95 -19.98 -10.07 -29.33
CA THR A 95 -19.38 -10.63 -30.57
C THR A 95 -20.06 -11.92 -31.05
N GLY A 96 -21.07 -12.41 -30.33
CA GLY A 96 -21.89 -13.56 -30.70
C GLY A 96 -23.11 -13.18 -31.54
N PHE A 97 -22.90 -12.56 -32.70
CA PHE A 97 -23.88 -12.47 -33.80
C PHE A 97 -23.16 -12.54 -35.14
#